data_AF-A0AA36A100-F1
#
_entry.id   AF-A0AA36A100-F1
#
_cell.length_a   1.000
_cell.length_b   1.000
_cell.length_c   1.000
_cell.angle_alpha   90.00
_cell.angle_beta   90.00
_cell.angle_gamma   90.00
#
_symmetry.space_group_name_H-M   'P 1'
#
loop_
_entity.id
_entity.type
_entity.pdbx_description
1 polymer ?
#
loop_
_entity_poly.entity_id
_entity_poly.type
_entity_poly.pdbx_seq_one_letter_code
_entity_poly.pdbx_strand_id
1 'polypeptide(L)'
;MDEMCTKIRASVYPRDFQRFESKLKEDQAVYIRSPTIAPNKYTFKISDVTSKLNFHRRTTVNECLHFQSKTKYGFSFVSFETIISATATSNESIDIIGEVVSLGKLDSRDVSKSLHRLPLQIRNLEGLQVNVTLFGDIAYQLISYLEAHKEVGRVIVLLQFARINVYNATPSVNSYFEHTRMFINANLPEIVTFTDSLVGLRGLQNPSASLTVESSKSYSEFDDFLNNYKVKNVVDLIEPQEVGQYIIVGTIYGIRQDIDWYYDACTNCGKKVQTEDLFSGADSGDASVVLKCNGDNCKNKTISSVPRYKIPIRVQDDSGTITLTLFDRDAYRIVKKRARDLIDKIKQAGDNPRLYPYDLKCLEHKKMAFKIDVNSFNVSNNYNRFGILGYTVDSNVIDALEKKLAVEAGSPANADDTEIASHEVSQETKSLKDAISQTGDNLTPTLPDKFEATSPFKYNSPTTVKKRNVGDTIDVDDYDNVNSSTKVPRLNSKVDGNTGLLIPKLEK
;
A
#
# COMPACT_ATOMS: atom_id res chain seq x y z
N MET A 1 32.47 -13.62 -12.42
CA MET A 1 32.43 -14.99 -11.88
C MET A 1 33.70 -15.68 -12.31
N ASP A 2 34.33 -16.48 -11.46
CA ASP A 2 35.52 -17.28 -11.81
C ASP A 2 35.16 -18.74 -12.17
N GLU A 3 36.16 -19.57 -12.46
CA GLU A 3 35.99 -20.99 -12.80
C GLU A 3 35.33 -21.83 -11.69
N MET A 4 35.41 -21.37 -10.44
CA MET A 4 34.79 -22.00 -9.27
C MET A 4 33.35 -21.51 -9.03
N CYS A 5 32.80 -20.74 -9.98
CA CYS A 5 31.50 -20.08 -9.88
C CYS A 5 31.43 -19.02 -8.76
N THR A 6 32.58 -18.55 -8.26
CA THR A 6 32.64 -17.50 -7.25
C THR A 6 32.31 -16.17 -7.90
N LYS A 7 31.36 -15.44 -7.31
CA LYS A 7 30.95 -14.11 -7.77
C LYS A 7 31.59 -13.08 -6.85
N ILE A 8 32.29 -12.10 -7.43
CA ILE A 8 32.84 -10.96 -6.68
C ILE A 8 32.45 -9.67 -7.41
N ARG A 9 32.06 -8.66 -6.63
CA ARG A 9 31.78 -7.33 -7.15
C ARG A 9 33.08 -6.60 -7.47
N ALA A 10 33.11 -5.92 -8.61
CA ALA A 10 34.15 -4.97 -8.96
C ALA A 10 33.55 -3.56 -9.12
N SER A 11 34.33 -2.53 -8.80
CA SER A 11 33.95 -1.13 -9.08
C SER A 11 35.11 -0.37 -9.73
N VAL A 12 34.78 0.50 -10.68
CA VAL A 12 35.72 1.40 -11.35
C VAL A 12 35.51 2.82 -10.81
N TYR A 13 36.57 3.53 -10.46
CA TYR A 13 36.44 4.93 -10.06
C TYR A 13 36.04 5.81 -11.26
N PRO A 14 35.19 6.84 -11.09
CA PRO A 14 34.71 7.67 -12.20
C PRO A 14 35.83 8.23 -13.09
N ARG A 15 36.94 8.68 -12.48
CA ARG A 15 38.11 9.21 -13.20
C ARG A 15 38.78 8.20 -14.14
N ASP A 16 38.59 6.91 -13.90
CA ASP A 16 39.20 5.81 -14.65
C ASP A 16 38.15 5.09 -15.55
N PHE A 17 36.87 5.50 -15.52
CA PHE A 17 35.74 4.80 -16.15
C PHE A 17 35.91 4.59 -17.66
N GLN A 18 36.17 5.67 -18.41
CA GLN A 18 36.30 5.64 -19.87
C GLN A 18 37.33 4.60 -20.37
N ARG A 19 38.36 4.30 -19.57
CA ARG A 19 39.39 3.31 -19.93
C ARG A 19 38.89 1.88 -19.86
N PHE A 20 37.94 1.60 -18.99
CA PHE A 20 37.43 0.25 -18.75
C PHE A 20 36.08 0.00 -19.42
N GLU A 21 35.34 1.05 -19.77
CA GLU A 21 34.03 0.97 -20.43
C GLU A 21 34.05 0.06 -21.68
N SER A 22 35.03 0.25 -22.57
CA SER A 22 35.13 -0.59 -23.79
C SER A 22 35.61 -2.02 -23.53
N LYS A 23 36.19 -2.29 -22.35
CA LYS A 23 36.86 -3.54 -22.00
C LYS A 23 36.02 -4.46 -21.12
N LEU A 24 34.99 -3.93 -20.48
CA LEU A 24 34.11 -4.67 -19.57
C LEU A 24 32.73 -4.75 -20.20
N LYS A 25 32.51 -5.79 -21.01
CA LYS A 25 31.20 -6.10 -21.58
C LYS A 25 30.60 -7.30 -20.85
N GLU A 26 29.28 -7.32 -20.74
CA GLU A 26 28.59 -8.48 -20.20
C GLU A 26 28.96 -9.75 -20.96
N ASP A 27 29.00 -10.87 -20.24
CA ASP A 27 29.32 -12.22 -20.73
C ASP A 27 30.71 -12.40 -21.36
N GLN A 28 31.58 -11.38 -21.33
CA GLN A 28 32.97 -11.53 -21.71
C GLN A 28 33.82 -12.01 -20.53
N ALA A 29 34.67 -13.01 -20.80
CA ALA A 29 35.69 -13.41 -19.87
C ALA A 29 36.92 -12.50 -20.02
N VAL A 30 37.49 -12.09 -18.89
CA VAL A 30 38.63 -11.17 -18.85
C VAL A 30 39.65 -11.58 -17.80
N TYR A 31 40.92 -11.37 -18.12
CA TYR A 31 42.01 -11.37 -17.14
C TYR A 31 42.13 -10.00 -16.50
N ILE A 32 41.97 -9.95 -15.19
CA ILE A 32 42.13 -8.73 -14.38
C ILE A 32 43.44 -8.86 -13.62
N ARG A 33 44.38 -7.94 -13.86
CA ARG A 33 45.67 -7.89 -13.15
C ARG A 33 45.79 -6.60 -12.35
N SER A 34 46.34 -6.75 -11.14
CA SER A 34 46.54 -5.65 -10.19
C SER A 34 45.26 -4.85 -9.87
N PRO A 35 44.13 -5.48 -9.49
CA PRO A 35 43.07 -4.75 -8.80
C PRO A 35 43.50 -4.45 -7.36
N THR A 36 42.83 -3.52 -6.69
CA THR A 36 42.89 -3.42 -5.23
C THR A 36 41.69 -4.12 -4.60
N ILE A 37 41.87 -4.70 -3.42
CA ILE A 37 40.80 -5.39 -2.68
C ILE A 37 40.35 -4.49 -1.53
N ALA A 38 39.05 -4.37 -1.31
CA ALA A 38 38.48 -3.61 -0.21
C ALA A 38 37.24 -4.30 0.36
N PRO A 39 36.82 -3.97 1.59
CA PRO A 39 35.57 -4.49 2.15
C PRO A 39 34.35 -4.12 1.30
N ASN A 40 33.47 -5.09 1.06
CA ASN A 40 32.20 -4.91 0.38
C ASN A 40 31.14 -4.35 1.35
N LYS A 41 31.04 -3.02 1.41
CA LYS A 41 30.10 -2.30 2.29
C LYS A 41 28.68 -2.10 1.70
N TYR A 42 28.39 -2.66 0.53
CA TYR A 42 27.04 -2.55 -0.04
C TYR A 42 26.04 -3.33 0.79
N THR A 43 24.84 -2.77 0.96
CA THR A 43 23.75 -3.39 1.73
C THR A 43 23.22 -4.64 1.02
N PHE A 44 23.02 -4.57 -0.30
CA PHE A 44 22.65 -5.70 -1.13
C PHE A 44 23.87 -6.55 -1.50
N LYS A 45 23.80 -7.86 -1.23
CA LYS A 45 24.86 -8.84 -1.41
C LYS A 45 24.56 -9.71 -2.64
N ILE A 46 25.42 -9.63 -3.65
CA ILE A 46 25.38 -10.49 -4.85
C ILE A 46 25.95 -11.90 -4.56
N SER A 47 26.80 -11.99 -3.54
CA SER A 47 27.43 -13.21 -3.07
C SER A 47 27.80 -13.07 -1.60
N ASP A 48 28.18 -14.20 -1.01
CA ASP A 48 28.77 -14.33 0.32
C ASP A 48 30.16 -13.68 0.45
N VAL A 49 30.81 -13.35 -0.68
CA VAL A 49 32.12 -12.71 -0.70
C VAL A 49 32.06 -11.31 -0.06
N THR A 50 32.73 -11.19 1.09
CA THR A 50 32.76 -9.96 1.91
C THR A 50 33.70 -8.88 1.38
N SER A 51 34.49 -9.19 0.35
CA SER A 51 35.42 -8.29 -0.32
C SER A 51 34.91 -7.87 -1.70
N LYS A 52 35.39 -6.73 -2.20
CA LYS A 52 35.18 -6.26 -3.57
C LYS A 52 36.50 -5.86 -4.20
N LEU A 53 36.53 -5.89 -5.53
CA LEU A 53 37.64 -5.37 -6.32
C LEU A 53 37.42 -3.88 -6.63
N ASN A 54 38.48 -3.08 -6.62
CA ASN A 54 38.47 -1.74 -7.19
C ASN A 54 39.51 -1.65 -8.30
N PHE A 55 39.07 -1.15 -9.45
CA PHE A 55 39.95 -0.91 -10.58
C PHE A 55 40.46 0.52 -10.52
N HIS A 56 41.74 0.67 -10.81
CA HIS A 56 42.46 1.94 -10.76
C HIS A 56 43.44 2.01 -11.93
N ARG A 57 44.16 3.12 -12.06
CA ARG A 57 45.10 3.35 -13.16
C ARG A 57 46.11 2.22 -13.42
N ARG A 58 46.52 1.44 -12.42
CA ARG A 58 47.45 0.31 -12.63
C ARG A 58 46.76 -1.02 -12.95
N THR A 59 45.44 -1.10 -12.80
CA THR A 59 44.68 -2.30 -13.17
C THR A 59 44.67 -2.47 -14.69
N THR A 60 44.93 -3.68 -15.15
CA THR A 60 44.79 -4.05 -16.56
C THR A 60 43.69 -5.08 -16.71
N VAL A 61 42.83 -4.86 -17.69
CA VAL A 61 41.77 -5.78 -18.12
C VAL A 61 42.09 -6.16 -19.56
N ASN A 62 42.27 -7.46 -19.79
CA ASN A 62 42.52 -8.05 -21.11
C ASN A 62 41.50 -9.17 -21.34
N GLU A 63 41.12 -9.39 -22.59
CA GLU A 63 40.21 -10.47 -22.96
C GLU A 63 40.80 -11.85 -22.61
N CYS A 64 39.95 -12.76 -22.15
CA CYS A 64 40.28 -14.16 -21.89
C CYS A 64 39.52 -15.04 -22.88
N LEU A 65 40.20 -15.46 -23.94
CA LEU A 65 39.59 -16.27 -25.02
C LEU A 65 39.34 -17.73 -24.61
N HIS A 66 40.03 -18.22 -23.59
CA HIS A 66 40.01 -19.63 -23.17
C HIS A 66 39.52 -19.80 -21.74
N PHE A 67 38.49 -19.06 -21.36
CA PHE A 67 37.85 -19.25 -20.06
C PHE A 67 37.00 -20.51 -20.08
N GLN A 68 37.31 -21.46 -19.18
CA GLN A 68 36.55 -22.69 -19.00
C GLN A 68 35.89 -22.66 -17.63
N SER A 69 34.55 -22.72 -17.63
CA SER A 69 33.75 -22.86 -16.42
C SER A 69 32.72 -23.96 -16.65
N LYS A 70 32.36 -24.67 -15.57
CA LYS A 70 31.28 -25.67 -15.61
C LYS A 70 29.93 -25.06 -15.95
N THR A 71 29.73 -23.78 -15.62
CA THR A 71 28.49 -23.05 -15.91
C THR A 71 28.82 -21.66 -16.45
N LYS A 72 27.95 -21.12 -17.32
CA LYS A 72 28.15 -19.77 -17.88
C LYS A 72 27.80 -18.66 -16.87
N TYR A 73 26.76 -18.86 -16.06
CA TYR A 73 26.21 -17.82 -15.18
C TYR A 73 26.24 -18.16 -13.68
N GLY A 74 26.47 -19.43 -13.32
CA GLY A 74 26.52 -19.89 -11.93
C GLY A 74 25.25 -19.58 -11.15
N PHE A 75 24.07 -19.95 -11.66
CA PHE A 75 22.80 -19.63 -11.02
C PHE A 75 22.69 -20.21 -9.59
N SER A 76 22.09 -19.43 -8.69
CA SER A 76 21.87 -19.74 -7.28
C SER A 76 20.37 -19.72 -6.99
N PHE A 77 19.68 -20.79 -7.39
CA PHE A 77 18.22 -20.87 -7.32
C PHE A 77 17.70 -21.00 -5.89
N VAL A 78 16.58 -20.32 -5.61
CA VAL A 78 15.81 -20.46 -4.37
C VAL A 78 14.43 -21.03 -4.69
N SER A 79 13.92 -21.90 -3.80
CA SER A 79 12.60 -22.51 -3.96
C SER A 79 11.47 -21.49 -3.79
N PHE A 80 10.32 -21.71 -4.44
CA PHE A 80 9.19 -20.80 -4.32
C PHE A 80 8.56 -20.85 -2.92
N GLU A 81 8.58 -22.00 -2.24
CA GLU A 81 8.15 -22.14 -0.85
C GLU A 81 8.95 -21.23 0.09
N THR A 82 10.26 -21.14 -0.13
CA THR A 82 11.14 -20.25 0.65
C THR A 82 10.76 -18.78 0.45
N ILE A 83 10.37 -18.42 -0.77
CA ILE A 83 9.92 -17.05 -1.10
C ILE A 83 8.54 -16.79 -0.48
N ILE A 84 7.59 -17.70 -0.63
CA ILE A 84 6.21 -17.59 -0.12
C ILE A 84 6.16 -17.54 1.41
N SER A 85 7.08 -18.23 2.08
CA SER A 85 7.19 -18.24 3.55
C SER A 85 8.04 -17.11 4.11
N ALA A 86 8.64 -16.26 3.27
CA ALA A 86 9.52 -15.19 3.73
C ALA A 86 8.75 -14.17 4.58
N THR A 87 9.23 -13.90 5.79
CA THR A 87 8.59 -12.92 6.70
C THR A 87 9.26 -11.55 6.67
N ALA A 88 10.43 -11.45 6.05
CA ALA A 88 11.21 -10.23 5.95
C ALA A 88 11.85 -10.08 4.56
N THR A 89 12.12 -8.83 4.20
CA THR A 89 12.88 -8.51 2.99
C THR A 89 14.33 -8.99 3.15
N SER A 90 14.83 -9.73 2.16
CA SER A 90 16.22 -10.18 2.13
C SER A 90 17.11 -9.14 1.44
N ASN A 91 18.35 -9.03 1.90
CA ASN A 91 19.39 -8.23 1.23
C ASN A 91 20.36 -9.11 0.43
N GLU A 92 20.08 -10.40 0.31
CA GLU A 92 20.85 -11.34 -0.49
C GLU A 92 20.18 -11.52 -1.85
N SER A 93 21.01 -11.66 -2.88
CA SER A 93 20.55 -11.92 -4.23
C SER A 93 20.11 -13.36 -4.39
N ILE A 94 18.99 -13.56 -5.05
CA ILE A 94 18.45 -14.88 -5.41
C ILE A 94 18.29 -14.99 -6.92
N ASP A 95 18.33 -16.23 -7.41
CA ASP A 95 17.96 -16.53 -8.79
C ASP A 95 16.66 -17.34 -8.81
N ILE A 96 15.77 -17.06 -9.76
CA ILE A 96 14.48 -17.76 -9.90
C ILE A 96 14.18 -18.03 -11.37
N ILE A 97 13.46 -19.11 -11.62
CA ILE A 97 12.95 -19.49 -12.95
C ILE A 97 11.48 -19.85 -12.84
N GLY A 98 10.68 -19.43 -13.82
CA GLY A 98 9.26 -19.78 -13.86
C GLY A 98 8.57 -19.41 -15.17
N GLU A 99 7.42 -20.05 -15.40
CA GLU A 99 6.46 -19.69 -16.45
C GLU A 99 5.72 -18.42 -16.05
N VAL A 100 5.70 -17.39 -16.90
CA VAL A 100 4.87 -16.20 -16.72
C VAL A 100 3.41 -16.61 -16.96
N VAL A 101 2.60 -16.48 -15.91
CA VAL A 101 1.19 -16.92 -15.92
C VAL A 101 0.21 -15.76 -15.78
N SER A 102 0.71 -14.58 -15.42
CA SER A 102 -0.09 -13.36 -15.32
C SER A 102 0.84 -12.16 -15.46
N LEU A 103 0.40 -11.16 -16.20
CA LEU A 103 1.13 -9.93 -16.46
C LEU A 103 0.22 -8.73 -16.16
N GLY A 104 0.63 -7.88 -15.22
CA GLY A 104 -0.09 -6.66 -14.91
C GLY A 104 0.24 -5.52 -15.89
N LYS A 105 -0.42 -4.38 -15.69
CA LYS A 105 -0.15 -3.16 -16.47
C LYS A 105 1.15 -2.50 -16.01
N LEU A 106 1.88 -1.91 -16.96
CA LEU A 106 3.06 -1.11 -16.65
C LEU A 106 2.64 0.16 -15.90
N ASP A 107 3.09 0.30 -14.65
CA ASP A 107 3.00 1.55 -13.90
C ASP A 107 4.14 2.47 -14.34
N SER A 108 3.80 3.48 -15.13
CA SER A 108 4.71 4.49 -15.68
C SER A 108 4.38 5.91 -15.20
N ARG A 109 3.76 6.02 -14.01
CA ARG A 109 3.36 7.32 -13.43
C ARG A 109 4.54 8.17 -12.94
N ASP A 110 5.65 7.52 -12.60
CA ASP A 110 6.86 8.23 -12.19
C ASP A 110 7.51 8.89 -13.41
N VAL A 111 8.17 10.03 -13.24
CA VAL A 111 8.91 10.68 -14.34
C VAL A 111 10.19 9.89 -14.66
N SER A 112 10.76 9.23 -13.65
CA SER A 112 11.96 8.43 -13.78
C SER A 112 11.62 7.05 -14.30
N LYS A 113 12.01 6.75 -15.56
CA LYS A 113 11.86 5.45 -16.20
C LYS A 113 12.34 4.29 -15.31
N SER A 114 13.41 4.49 -14.55
CA SER A 114 13.94 3.47 -13.64
C SER A 114 12.94 3.03 -12.57
N LEU A 115 12.06 3.93 -12.11
CA LEU A 115 11.07 3.68 -11.07
C LEU A 115 9.77 3.07 -11.59
N HIS A 116 9.62 2.93 -12.91
CA HIS A 116 8.47 2.26 -13.53
C HIS A 116 8.44 0.79 -13.14
N ARG A 117 7.22 0.24 -13.03
CA ARG A 117 7.01 -1.08 -12.41
C ARG A 117 6.08 -1.92 -13.26
N LEU A 118 6.48 -3.16 -13.52
CA LEU A 118 5.66 -4.16 -14.18
C LEU A 118 5.45 -5.34 -13.23
N PRO A 119 4.28 -5.45 -12.58
CA PRO A 119 3.95 -6.60 -11.78
C PRO A 119 3.62 -7.79 -12.68
N LEU A 120 4.05 -8.99 -12.30
CA LEU A 120 3.70 -10.25 -12.94
C LEU A 120 3.63 -11.37 -11.90
N GLN A 121 3.03 -12.49 -12.28
CA GLN A 121 3.12 -13.74 -11.53
C GLN A 121 3.84 -14.78 -12.37
N ILE A 122 4.77 -15.48 -11.73
CA ILE A 122 5.45 -16.63 -12.32
C ILE A 122 5.11 -17.89 -11.54
N ARG A 123 5.14 -19.02 -12.24
CA ARG A 123 4.81 -20.34 -11.71
C ARG A 123 5.97 -21.32 -11.90
N ASN A 124 6.27 -22.13 -10.88
CA ASN A 124 7.26 -23.21 -10.97
C ASN A 124 6.63 -24.52 -11.50
N LEU A 125 7.41 -25.60 -11.53
CA LEU A 125 6.97 -26.92 -12.01
C LEU A 125 5.91 -27.53 -11.09
N GLU A 126 6.00 -27.25 -9.78
CA GLU A 126 5.08 -27.70 -8.73
C GLU A 126 3.74 -26.96 -8.76
N GLY A 127 3.61 -25.92 -9.59
CA GLY A 127 2.40 -25.12 -9.72
C GLY A 127 2.26 -23.98 -8.70
N LEU A 128 3.25 -23.80 -7.82
CA LEU A 128 3.34 -22.66 -6.90
C LEU A 128 3.59 -21.37 -7.69
N GLN A 129 3.02 -20.28 -7.20
CA GLN A 129 3.12 -18.98 -7.84
C GLN A 129 3.75 -17.96 -6.90
N VAL A 130 4.59 -17.11 -7.45
CA VAL A 130 5.17 -15.97 -6.72
C VAL A 130 4.91 -14.68 -7.48
N ASN A 131 4.62 -13.63 -6.73
CA ASN A 131 4.50 -12.28 -7.27
C ASN A 131 5.89 -11.74 -7.57
N VAL A 132 6.07 -11.18 -8.76
CA VAL A 132 7.31 -10.55 -9.20
C VAL A 132 7.02 -9.11 -9.61
N THR A 133 7.91 -8.18 -9.30
CA THR A 133 7.87 -6.80 -9.83
C THR A 133 9.17 -6.50 -10.57
N LEU A 134 9.07 -6.26 -11.87
CA LEU A 134 10.18 -5.79 -12.69
C LEU A 134 10.21 -4.27 -12.67
N PHE A 135 11.41 -3.70 -12.59
CA PHE A 135 11.66 -2.26 -12.52
C PHE A 135 12.45 -1.79 -13.73
N GLY A 136 12.16 -0.56 -14.15
CA GLY A 136 12.96 0.13 -15.16
C GLY A 136 13.14 -0.67 -16.44
N ASP A 137 14.36 -0.69 -16.97
CA ASP A 137 14.66 -1.31 -18.26
C ASP A 137 14.31 -2.81 -18.34
N ILE A 138 14.36 -3.54 -17.21
CA ILE A 138 13.95 -4.95 -17.16
C ILE A 138 12.45 -5.10 -17.43
N ALA A 139 11.61 -4.20 -16.93
CA ALA A 139 10.18 -4.21 -17.24
C ALA A 139 9.93 -4.01 -18.74
N TYR A 140 10.63 -3.04 -19.35
CA TYR A 140 10.53 -2.75 -20.78
C TYR A 140 11.09 -3.86 -21.65
N GLN A 141 12.13 -4.58 -21.19
CA GLN A 141 12.68 -5.74 -21.88
C GLN A 141 11.62 -6.84 -22.05
N LEU A 142 10.83 -7.13 -21.00
CA LEU A 142 9.75 -8.11 -21.09
C LEU A 142 8.65 -7.63 -22.04
N ILE A 143 8.19 -6.39 -21.90
CA ILE A 143 7.14 -5.83 -22.77
C ILE A 143 7.56 -5.89 -24.25
N SER A 144 8.76 -5.41 -24.56
CA SER A 144 9.28 -5.40 -25.94
C SER A 144 9.40 -6.81 -26.51
N TYR A 145 9.81 -7.78 -25.68
CA TYR A 145 9.86 -9.18 -26.09
C TYR A 145 8.47 -9.72 -26.43
N LEU A 146 7.47 -9.45 -25.58
CA LEU A 146 6.09 -9.91 -25.80
C LEU A 146 5.45 -9.27 -27.04
N GLU A 147 5.71 -7.99 -27.28
CA GLU A 147 5.24 -7.28 -28.46
C GLU A 147 5.86 -7.83 -29.77
N ALA A 148 7.14 -8.23 -29.70
CA ALA A 148 7.86 -8.80 -30.83
C ALA A 148 7.52 -10.27 -31.12
N HIS A 149 6.99 -11.01 -30.14
CA HIS A 149 6.75 -12.46 -30.23
C HIS A 149 5.32 -12.81 -29.81
N LYS A 150 4.31 -12.26 -30.51
CA LYS A 150 2.89 -12.41 -30.17
C LYS A 150 2.38 -13.85 -30.28
N GLU A 151 3.03 -14.66 -31.10
CA GLU A 151 2.77 -16.07 -31.33
C GLU A 151 3.31 -16.99 -30.23
N VAL A 152 4.16 -16.47 -29.34
CA VAL A 152 4.71 -17.24 -28.23
C VAL A 152 3.64 -17.42 -27.16
N GLY A 153 3.01 -18.59 -27.16
CA GLY A 153 2.02 -18.95 -26.15
C GLY A 153 2.61 -19.05 -24.74
N ARG A 154 3.86 -19.47 -24.61
CA ARG A 154 4.51 -19.69 -23.31
C ARG A 154 5.78 -18.86 -23.15
N VAL A 155 5.83 -18.12 -22.05
CA VAL A 155 7.00 -17.31 -21.69
C VAL A 155 7.60 -17.81 -20.39
N ILE A 156 8.83 -18.29 -20.45
CA ILE A 156 9.67 -18.67 -19.33
C ILE A 156 10.64 -17.54 -19.07
N VAL A 157 10.68 -17.07 -17.83
CA VAL A 157 11.64 -16.06 -17.38
C VAL A 157 12.57 -16.66 -16.34
N LEU A 158 13.85 -16.37 -16.49
CA LEU A 158 14.88 -16.59 -15.46
C LEU A 158 15.40 -15.23 -15.03
N LEU A 159 15.23 -14.90 -13.74
CA LEU A 159 15.78 -13.70 -13.14
C LEU A 159 17.00 -14.05 -12.32
N GLN A 160 18.14 -13.47 -12.69
CA GLN A 160 19.39 -13.56 -11.93
C GLN A 160 19.58 -12.29 -11.11
N PHE A 161 20.06 -12.42 -9.88
CA PHE A 161 20.28 -11.32 -8.93
C PHE A 161 19.01 -10.55 -8.56
N ALA A 162 17.90 -11.26 -8.40
CA ALA A 162 16.67 -10.70 -7.88
C ALA A 162 16.71 -10.60 -6.35
N ARG A 163 15.70 -9.96 -5.77
CA ARG A 163 15.59 -9.74 -4.32
C ARG A 163 14.24 -10.16 -3.78
N ILE A 164 14.22 -10.93 -2.69
CA ILE A 164 13.00 -11.16 -1.92
C ILE A 164 12.61 -9.87 -1.19
N ASN A 165 11.41 -9.38 -1.46
CA ASN A 165 10.82 -8.21 -0.85
C ASN A 165 9.50 -8.58 -0.17
N VAL A 166 9.33 -8.16 1.09
CA VAL A 166 8.10 -8.41 1.85
C VAL A 166 7.43 -7.06 2.13
N TYR A 167 6.21 -6.89 1.60
CA TYR A 167 5.40 -5.70 1.79
C TYR A 167 4.04 -6.10 2.37
N ASN A 168 3.62 -5.49 3.49
CA ASN A 168 2.38 -5.83 4.20
C ASN A 168 2.24 -7.36 4.44
N ALA A 169 3.29 -8.00 4.93
CA ALA A 169 3.36 -9.46 5.14
C ALA A 169 3.14 -10.31 3.87
N THR A 170 3.19 -9.69 2.68
CA THR A 170 3.09 -10.39 1.39
C THR A 170 4.48 -10.45 0.74
N PRO A 171 5.05 -11.65 0.57
CA PRO A 171 6.32 -11.81 -0.13
C PRO A 171 6.18 -11.63 -1.62
N SER A 172 7.25 -11.13 -2.22
CA SER A 172 7.38 -10.87 -3.64
C SER A 172 8.86 -10.94 -4.03
N VAL A 173 9.12 -11.06 -5.32
CA VAL A 173 10.47 -10.93 -5.86
C VAL A 173 10.56 -9.66 -6.68
N ASN A 174 11.50 -8.79 -6.36
CA ASN A 174 11.73 -7.57 -7.12
C ASN A 174 13.03 -7.72 -7.92
N SER A 175 13.02 -7.23 -9.16
CA SER A 175 14.28 -6.92 -9.83
C SER A 175 14.99 -5.80 -9.05
N TYR A 176 16.29 -5.95 -8.81
CA TYR A 176 17.12 -4.96 -8.16
C TYR A 176 17.78 -4.06 -9.22
N PHE A 177 17.65 -2.74 -9.02
CA PHE A 177 18.17 -1.71 -9.92
C PHE A 177 19.61 -2.00 -10.36
N GLU A 178 19.84 -1.92 -11.69
CA GLU A 178 21.16 -2.04 -12.34
C GLU A 178 21.90 -3.37 -12.18
N HIS A 179 21.29 -4.39 -11.56
CA HIS A 179 21.98 -5.67 -11.29
C HIS A 179 21.22 -6.90 -11.74
N THR A 180 19.89 -6.88 -11.69
CA THR A 180 19.12 -8.04 -12.13
C THR A 180 19.28 -8.26 -13.63
N ARG A 181 19.55 -9.49 -14.02
CA ARG A 181 19.53 -9.92 -15.43
C ARG A 181 18.29 -10.77 -15.65
N MET A 182 17.64 -10.60 -16.81
CA MET A 182 16.48 -11.39 -17.20
C MET A 182 16.76 -12.11 -18.51
N PHE A 183 16.52 -13.42 -18.50
CA PHE A 183 16.55 -14.28 -19.68
C PHE A 183 15.13 -14.71 -19.98
N ILE A 184 14.63 -14.40 -21.18
CA ILE A 184 13.27 -14.72 -21.62
C ILE A 184 13.36 -15.77 -22.72
N ASN A 185 12.83 -16.97 -22.50
CA ASN A 185 12.90 -18.11 -23.43
C ASN A 185 14.28 -18.32 -24.06
N ALA A 186 15.35 -17.97 -23.33
CA ALA A 186 16.69 -18.05 -23.86
C ALA A 186 17.10 -19.53 -23.96
N ASN A 187 17.94 -19.85 -24.95
CA ASN A 187 18.50 -21.19 -25.12
C ASN A 187 19.58 -21.47 -24.06
N LEU A 188 19.14 -21.62 -22.81
CA LEU A 188 19.94 -21.97 -21.65
C LEU A 188 19.53 -23.37 -21.17
N PRO A 189 20.47 -24.23 -20.75
CA PRO A 189 20.15 -25.57 -20.26
C PRO A 189 19.05 -25.57 -19.19
N GLU A 190 19.06 -24.59 -18.28
CA GLU A 190 18.08 -24.45 -17.22
C GLU A 190 16.67 -24.14 -17.76
N ILE A 191 16.57 -23.23 -18.74
CA ILE A 191 15.29 -22.85 -19.36
C ILE A 191 14.75 -23.97 -20.23
N VAL A 192 15.61 -24.63 -21.02
CA VAL A 192 15.24 -25.79 -21.85
C VAL A 192 14.73 -26.91 -20.94
N THR A 193 15.49 -27.29 -19.92
CA THR A 193 15.08 -28.33 -18.96
C THR A 193 13.76 -28.01 -18.26
N PHE A 194 13.58 -26.76 -17.82
CA PHE A 194 12.33 -26.31 -17.21
C PHE A 194 11.16 -26.42 -18.18
N THR A 195 11.36 -25.98 -19.43
CA THR A 195 10.33 -26.01 -20.49
C THR A 195 9.92 -27.44 -20.83
N ASP A 196 10.89 -28.33 -21.04
CA ASP A 196 10.64 -29.73 -21.37
C ASP A 196 9.92 -30.46 -20.23
N SER A 197 10.34 -30.22 -18.99
CA SER A 197 9.68 -30.78 -17.79
C SER A 197 8.23 -30.31 -17.67
N LEU A 198 7.98 -29.02 -17.95
CA LEU A 198 6.64 -28.45 -17.92
C LEU A 198 5.73 -29.03 -19.01
N VAL A 199 6.26 -29.26 -20.22
CA VAL A 199 5.55 -29.94 -21.32
C VAL A 199 5.22 -31.39 -20.94
N GLY A 200 6.19 -32.12 -20.39
CA GLY A 200 6.02 -33.50 -19.95
C GLY A 200 4.98 -33.67 -18.84
N LEU A 201 4.94 -32.75 -17.88
CA LEU A 201 3.99 -32.78 -16.75
C LEU A 201 2.55 -32.45 -17.15
N ARG A 202 2.35 -31.54 -18.12
CA ARG A 202 1.01 -31.02 -18.45
C ARG A 202 0.44 -31.53 -19.78
N GLY A 203 1.19 -32.32 -20.55
CA GLY A 203 0.71 -32.93 -21.79
C GLY A 203 0.33 -31.93 -22.90
N LEU A 204 0.64 -30.64 -22.75
CA LEU A 204 0.36 -29.62 -23.76
C LEU A 204 1.48 -29.58 -24.79
N GLN A 205 1.26 -30.23 -25.93
CA GLN A 205 2.03 -29.98 -27.17
C GLN A 205 1.57 -28.72 -27.92
N ASN A 206 0.51 -28.04 -27.46
CA ASN A 206 -0.06 -26.89 -28.16
C ASN A 206 0.34 -25.54 -27.53
N PRO A 207 0.74 -24.53 -28.33
CA PRO A 207 1.00 -23.15 -27.90
C PRO A 207 -0.27 -22.36 -27.50
N SER A 208 -1.36 -23.04 -27.15
CA SER A 208 -2.70 -22.47 -27.06
C SER A 208 -3.13 -22.04 -25.65
N ALA A 209 -2.29 -22.24 -24.63
CA ALA A 209 -2.37 -21.35 -23.48
C ALA A 209 -1.76 -20.03 -23.94
N SER A 210 -2.53 -19.22 -24.68
CA SER A 210 -2.25 -17.80 -24.85
C SER A 210 -1.74 -17.33 -23.50
N LEU A 211 -0.56 -16.70 -23.46
CA LEU A 211 -0.23 -15.75 -22.42
C LEU A 211 -1.52 -15.01 -22.17
N THR A 212 -2.16 -15.33 -21.05
CA THR A 212 -3.33 -14.60 -20.70
C THR A 212 -2.73 -13.26 -20.32
N VAL A 213 -2.75 -12.34 -21.28
CA VAL A 213 -3.34 -11.04 -21.04
C VAL A 213 -4.82 -11.28 -20.69
N GLU A 214 -5.07 -12.18 -19.74
CA GLU A 214 -6.01 -11.90 -18.71
C GLU A 214 -5.62 -10.48 -18.33
N SER A 215 -6.63 -9.62 -18.33
CA SER A 215 -6.81 -8.73 -17.21
C SER A 215 -6.67 -9.56 -15.91
N SER A 216 -5.49 -10.09 -15.63
CA SER A 216 -5.07 -10.54 -14.33
C SER A 216 -5.26 -9.26 -13.55
N LYS A 217 -6.09 -9.36 -12.54
CA LYS A 217 -6.51 -8.30 -11.65
C LYS A 217 -5.29 -7.76 -10.88
N SER A 218 -4.28 -7.22 -11.58
CA SER A 218 -3.64 -6.01 -11.15
C SER A 218 -4.76 -5.01 -11.20
N TYR A 219 -5.40 -4.82 -10.06
CA TYR A 219 -6.18 -3.66 -9.75
C TYR A 219 -5.33 -2.45 -10.12
N SER A 220 -5.41 -1.99 -11.36
CA SER A 220 -5.03 -0.63 -11.68
C SER A 220 -5.90 0.22 -10.77
N GLU A 221 -5.39 1.31 -10.19
CA GLU A 221 -6.25 2.22 -9.43
C GLU A 221 -7.50 2.61 -10.27
N PHE A 222 -7.38 2.57 -11.60
CA PHE A 222 -8.46 2.67 -12.58
C PHE A 222 -9.48 1.51 -12.51
N ASP A 223 -9.07 0.24 -12.54
CA ASP A 223 -9.96 -0.93 -12.45
C ASP A 223 -10.50 -1.19 -11.03
N ASP A 224 -9.71 -0.92 -9.98
CA ASP A 224 -10.15 -1.04 -8.57
C ASP A 224 -11.31 -0.10 -8.30
N PHE A 225 -11.17 1.17 -8.66
CA PHE A 225 -12.20 2.16 -8.42
C PHE A 225 -13.40 2.01 -9.35
N LEU A 226 -13.20 1.70 -10.65
CA LEU A 226 -14.31 1.73 -11.60
C LEU A 226 -15.11 0.42 -11.67
N ASN A 227 -14.51 -0.74 -11.50
CA ASN A 227 -15.14 -2.01 -11.91
C ASN A 227 -15.48 -2.97 -10.75
N ASN A 228 -14.89 -2.79 -9.57
CA ASN A 228 -14.97 -3.79 -8.50
C ASN A 228 -15.86 -3.38 -7.32
N TYR A 229 -16.20 -2.09 -7.19
CA TYR A 229 -16.98 -1.57 -6.09
C TYR A 229 -18.10 -0.68 -6.60
N LYS A 230 -19.23 -0.71 -5.90
CA LYS A 230 -20.35 0.18 -6.20
C LYS A 230 -19.96 1.60 -5.79
N VAL A 231 -20.22 2.54 -6.69
CA VAL A 231 -20.10 3.97 -6.40
C VAL A 231 -21.38 4.37 -5.66
N LYS A 232 -21.24 5.16 -4.59
CA LYS A 232 -22.36 5.67 -3.81
C LYS A 232 -22.18 7.16 -3.60
N ASN A 233 -23.30 7.88 -3.54
CA ASN A 233 -23.30 9.23 -3.04
C ASN A 233 -23.16 9.21 -1.51
N VAL A 234 -22.70 10.32 -0.94
CA VAL A 234 -22.55 10.47 0.50
C VAL A 234 -23.89 10.24 1.22
N VAL A 235 -25.01 10.70 0.65
CA VAL A 235 -26.34 10.52 1.23
C VAL A 235 -26.69 9.05 1.47
N ASP A 236 -26.24 8.15 0.58
CA ASP A 236 -26.49 6.69 0.66
C ASP A 236 -25.73 6.01 1.81
N LEU A 237 -24.81 6.74 2.44
CA LEU A 237 -23.91 6.26 3.49
C LEU A 237 -24.11 6.99 4.82
N ILE A 238 -25.02 7.97 4.88
CA ILE A 238 -25.42 8.61 6.14
C ILE A 238 -26.08 7.58 7.05
N GLU A 239 -26.89 6.69 6.47
CA GLU A 239 -27.55 5.56 7.16
C GLU A 239 -27.09 4.23 6.52
N PRO A 240 -25.95 3.67 6.94
CA PRO A 240 -25.41 2.46 6.32
C PRO A 240 -26.33 1.26 6.54
N GLN A 241 -26.96 0.78 5.47
CA GLN A 241 -27.87 -0.38 5.50
C GLN A 241 -27.16 -1.72 5.21
N GLU A 242 -26.05 -1.67 4.47
CA GLU A 242 -25.37 -2.86 3.96
C GLU A 242 -23.88 -2.84 4.30
N VAL A 243 -23.38 -3.99 4.76
CA VAL A 243 -21.95 -4.25 4.94
C VAL A 243 -21.31 -4.43 3.57
N GLY A 244 -20.20 -3.75 3.32
CA GLY A 244 -19.51 -3.84 2.05
C GLY A 244 -18.46 -2.76 1.84
N GLN A 245 -17.82 -2.83 0.68
CA GLN A 245 -16.84 -1.83 0.25
C GLN A 245 -17.44 -0.99 -0.86
N TYR A 246 -17.28 0.33 -0.75
CA TYR A 246 -17.90 1.30 -1.64
C TYR A 246 -16.90 2.37 -2.06
N ILE A 247 -17.19 3.02 -3.20
CA ILE A 247 -16.45 4.19 -3.67
C ILE A 247 -17.29 5.43 -3.44
N ILE A 248 -16.67 6.47 -2.88
CA ILE A 248 -17.23 7.81 -2.79
C ILE A 248 -16.32 8.76 -3.54
N VAL A 249 -16.87 9.63 -4.37
CA VAL A 249 -16.15 10.77 -4.94
C VAL A 249 -16.51 12.00 -4.13
N GLY A 250 -15.52 12.76 -3.67
CA GLY A 250 -15.80 13.97 -2.93
C GLY A 250 -14.57 14.84 -2.68
N THR A 251 -14.83 16.03 -2.17
CA THR A 251 -13.80 17.01 -1.82
C THR A 251 -13.61 17.03 -0.32
N ILE A 252 -12.36 16.95 0.13
CA ILE A 252 -12.02 17.17 1.55
C ILE A 252 -12.23 18.65 1.83
N TYR A 253 -13.21 19.01 2.66
CA TYR A 253 -13.46 20.42 2.98
C TYR A 253 -12.96 20.82 4.38
N GLY A 254 -12.60 19.85 5.22
CA GLY A 254 -12.03 20.11 6.54
C GLY A 254 -11.65 18.85 7.30
N ILE A 255 -11.03 19.02 8.46
CA ILE A 255 -10.74 17.93 9.40
C ILE A 255 -11.52 18.13 10.70
N ARG A 256 -12.04 17.03 11.27
CA ARG A 256 -12.67 17.01 12.61
C ARG A 256 -11.60 17.14 13.69
N GLN A 257 -11.45 18.32 14.26
CA GLN A 257 -10.46 18.61 15.30
C GLN A 257 -10.87 18.17 16.71
N ASP A 258 -12.14 17.80 16.90
CA ASP A 258 -12.68 17.25 18.15
C ASP A 258 -12.24 15.80 18.41
N ILE A 259 -11.51 15.19 17.47
CA ILE A 259 -11.12 13.78 17.49
C ILE A 259 -9.63 13.68 17.24
N ASP A 260 -8.95 12.86 18.05
CA ASP A 260 -7.50 12.67 17.98
C ASP A 260 -7.05 12.27 16.57
N TRP A 261 -6.07 13.00 16.04
CA TRP A 261 -5.54 12.82 14.68
C TRP A 261 -4.48 11.71 14.58
N TYR A 262 -4.07 11.14 15.71
CA TYR A 262 -3.12 10.03 15.80
C TYR A 262 -3.49 9.07 16.94
N TYR A 263 -2.87 7.91 16.93
CA TYR A 263 -2.92 6.97 18.04
C TYR A 263 -1.54 6.35 18.25
N ASP A 264 -1.27 5.91 19.47
CA ASP A 264 -0.05 5.17 19.79
C ASP A 264 -0.20 3.70 19.40
N ALA A 265 0.61 3.26 18.44
CA ALA A 265 0.58 1.91 17.89
C ALA A 265 1.73 1.06 18.44
N CYS A 266 1.45 -0.20 18.78
CA CYS A 266 2.44 -1.15 19.27
C CYS A 266 3.48 -1.44 18.17
N THR A 267 4.76 -1.36 18.49
CA THR A 267 5.84 -1.68 17.53
C THR A 267 5.85 -3.15 17.12
N ASN A 268 5.32 -4.04 17.97
CA ASN A 268 5.36 -5.49 17.75
C ASN A 268 4.22 -6.00 16.87
N CYS A 269 3.03 -5.38 16.92
CA CYS A 269 1.86 -5.85 16.17
C CYS A 269 1.06 -4.76 15.45
N GLY A 270 1.38 -3.49 15.63
CA GLY A 270 0.70 -2.35 15.00
C GLY A 270 -0.68 -1.98 15.57
N LYS A 271 -1.22 -2.75 16.53
CA LYS A 271 -2.49 -2.43 17.21
C LYS A 271 -2.34 -1.23 18.16
N LYS A 272 -3.45 -0.55 18.47
CA LYS A 272 -3.50 0.55 19.44
C LYS A 272 -3.02 0.07 20.81
N VAL A 273 -2.18 0.86 21.46
CA VAL A 273 -1.69 0.63 22.82
C VAL A 273 -2.59 1.39 23.79
N GLN A 274 -2.90 0.76 24.91
CA GLN A 274 -3.56 1.41 26.05
C GLN A 274 -2.52 1.79 27.09
N THR A 275 -2.73 2.93 27.71
CA THR A 275 -1.87 3.44 28.77
C THR A 275 -2.59 3.23 30.10
N GLU A 276 -2.00 2.45 31.00
CA GLU A 276 -2.51 2.26 32.36
C GLU A 276 -1.56 2.96 33.34
N ASP A 277 -2.09 3.89 34.14
CA ASP A 277 -1.35 4.53 35.21
C ASP A 277 -1.34 3.60 36.43
N LEU A 278 -0.17 3.10 36.80
CA LEU A 278 0.01 2.39 38.06
C LEU A 278 0.36 3.41 39.15
N PHE A 279 -0.60 3.65 40.03
CA PHE A 279 -0.32 4.34 41.28
C PHE A 279 0.35 3.36 42.24
N SER A 280 1.66 3.51 42.40
CA SER A 280 2.37 3.01 43.58
C SER A 280 1.64 3.54 44.82
N GLY A 281 1.43 2.72 45.85
CA GLY A 281 0.65 3.06 47.04
C GLY A 281 1.03 4.42 47.66
N ALA A 282 0.12 4.96 48.48
CA ALA A 282 -0.01 6.35 48.95
C ALA A 282 1.25 7.10 49.48
N ASP A 283 2.40 6.45 49.60
CA ASP A 283 3.63 7.00 50.16
C ASP A 283 4.78 7.21 49.15
N SER A 284 4.60 6.85 47.88
CA SER A 284 5.55 7.19 46.81
C SER A 284 4.81 7.80 45.63
N GLY A 285 4.86 9.13 45.49
CA GLY A 285 4.18 9.89 44.43
C GLY A 285 4.73 9.68 43.01
N ASP A 286 5.28 8.50 42.71
CA ASP A 286 5.81 8.14 41.41
C ASP A 286 4.76 7.33 40.63
N ALA A 287 4.16 7.99 39.63
CA ALA A 287 3.21 7.39 38.71
C ALA A 287 3.99 6.65 37.62
N SER A 288 3.94 5.32 37.63
CA SER A 288 4.56 4.52 36.58
C SER A 288 3.55 4.27 35.47
N VAL A 289 3.88 4.72 34.26
CA VAL A 289 3.04 4.57 33.07
C VAL A 289 3.37 3.25 32.38
N VAL A 290 2.43 2.30 32.38
CA VAL A 290 2.62 1.00 31.71
C VAL A 290 1.81 0.95 30.42
N LEU A 291 2.50 0.56 29.34
CA LEU A 291 1.91 0.36 28.02
C LEU A 291 1.39 -1.07 27.88
N LYS A 292 0.10 -1.21 27.60
CA LYS A 292 -0.58 -2.50 27.41
C LYS A 292 -1.06 -2.65 25.97
N CYS A 293 -0.85 -3.84 25.42
CA CYS A 293 -1.26 -4.17 24.05
C CYS A 293 -2.09 -5.45 24.04
N ASN A 294 -3.34 -5.36 23.57
CA ASN A 294 -4.29 -6.49 23.48
C ASN A 294 -4.03 -7.39 22.26
N GLY A 295 -2.78 -7.44 21.78
CA GLY A 295 -2.40 -8.32 20.67
C GLY A 295 -1.96 -9.67 21.20
N ASP A 296 -2.47 -10.77 20.65
CA ASP A 296 -2.11 -12.12 21.10
C ASP A 296 -0.59 -12.38 21.05
N ASN A 297 0.07 -11.81 20.06
CA ASN A 297 1.52 -11.91 19.86
C ASN A 297 2.35 -11.01 20.79
N CYS A 298 1.69 -10.20 21.63
CA CYS A 298 2.28 -9.21 22.54
C CYS A 298 2.20 -9.61 24.02
N LYS A 299 1.54 -10.72 24.34
CA LYS A 299 1.52 -11.27 25.71
C LYS A 299 2.95 -11.56 26.16
N ASN A 300 3.32 -11.08 27.36
CA ASN A 300 4.65 -11.25 28.00
C ASN A 300 5.86 -10.67 27.24
N LYS A 301 5.66 -9.67 26.37
CA LYS A 301 6.75 -8.96 25.69
C LYS A 301 6.81 -7.51 26.15
N THR A 302 8.00 -6.92 26.15
CA THR A 302 8.17 -5.47 26.32
C THR A 302 7.40 -4.73 25.21
N ILE A 303 6.50 -3.85 25.62
CA ILE A 303 5.67 -3.05 24.71
C ILE A 303 6.31 -1.69 24.53
N SER A 304 6.57 -1.31 23.28
CA SER A 304 6.87 0.07 22.89
C SER A 304 5.86 0.58 21.88
N SER A 305 5.62 1.89 21.87
CA SER A 305 4.67 2.53 20.98
C SER A 305 5.34 3.47 19.98
N VAL A 306 4.68 3.64 18.83
CA VAL A 306 4.98 4.64 17.82
C VAL A 306 3.69 5.37 17.43
N PRO A 307 3.68 6.71 17.41
CA PRO A 307 2.54 7.45 16.92
C PRO A 307 2.26 7.16 15.44
N ARG A 308 0.99 6.92 15.10
CA ARG A 308 0.50 6.67 13.74
C ARG A 308 -0.72 7.51 13.43
N TYR A 309 -0.86 7.97 12.18
CA TYR A 309 -2.01 8.79 11.80
C TYR A 309 -3.35 8.03 11.90
N LYS A 310 -4.36 8.75 12.37
CA LYS A 310 -5.78 8.41 12.37
C LYS A 310 -6.55 9.72 12.14
N ILE A 311 -6.46 10.29 10.94
CA ILE A 311 -6.96 11.64 10.66
C ILE A 311 -8.43 11.57 10.24
N PRO A 312 -9.37 12.18 10.98
CA PRO A 312 -10.78 12.18 10.64
C PRO A 312 -11.14 13.33 9.66
N ILE A 313 -11.06 13.06 8.36
CA ILE A 313 -11.37 14.04 7.32
C ILE A 313 -12.88 14.14 7.06
N ARG A 314 -13.35 15.34 6.74
CA ARG A 314 -14.72 15.58 6.27
C ARG A 314 -14.72 15.69 4.75
N VAL A 315 -15.45 14.77 4.12
CA VAL A 315 -15.58 14.68 2.67
C VAL A 315 -16.99 15.11 2.27
N GLN A 316 -17.07 15.98 1.28
CA GLN A 316 -18.32 16.55 0.77
C GLN A 316 -18.47 16.25 -0.73
N ASP A 317 -19.66 15.81 -1.12
CA ASP A 317 -20.12 15.76 -2.51
C ASP A 317 -21.34 16.67 -2.69
N ASP A 318 -22.07 16.53 -3.80
CA ASP A 318 -23.30 17.29 -4.06
C ASP A 318 -24.49 16.86 -3.19
N SER A 319 -24.49 15.61 -2.70
CA SER A 319 -25.55 15.01 -1.90
C SER A 319 -25.42 15.30 -0.40
N GLY A 320 -24.20 15.50 0.13
CA GLY A 320 -24.00 15.70 1.55
C GLY A 320 -22.56 15.69 2.03
N THR A 321 -22.39 15.38 3.32
CA THR A 321 -21.09 15.38 3.98
C THR A 321 -20.93 14.19 4.92
N ILE A 322 -19.77 13.52 4.85
CA ILE A 322 -19.45 12.36 5.67
C ILE A 322 -18.06 12.47 6.32
N THR A 323 -17.83 11.70 7.37
CA THR A 323 -16.52 11.63 8.04
C THR A 323 -15.80 10.33 7.66
N LEU A 324 -14.64 10.46 7.01
CA LEU A 324 -13.78 9.34 6.69
C LEU A 324 -12.50 9.38 7.54
N THR A 325 -11.91 8.23 7.83
CA THR A 325 -10.67 8.14 8.62
C THR A 325 -9.49 7.75 7.73
N LEU A 326 -8.51 8.65 7.61
CA LEU A 326 -7.28 8.46 6.87
C LEU A 326 -6.17 7.93 7.80
N PHE A 327 -5.68 6.72 7.51
CA PHE A 327 -4.69 6.04 8.35
C PHE A 327 -3.24 6.27 7.88
N ASP A 328 -2.29 5.93 8.76
CA ASP A 328 -0.84 6.22 8.66
C ASP A 328 -0.23 6.21 7.27
N ARG A 329 -0.31 5.08 6.55
CA ARG A 329 0.30 4.93 5.23
C ARG A 329 -0.25 5.94 4.23
N ASP A 330 -1.56 6.09 4.21
CA ASP A 330 -2.29 6.86 3.19
C ASP A 330 -2.21 8.36 3.51
N ALA A 331 -2.22 8.73 4.80
CA ALA A 331 -1.90 10.06 5.28
C ALA A 331 -0.47 10.48 4.94
N TYR A 332 0.52 9.63 5.20
CA TYR A 332 1.93 9.91 4.90
C TYR A 332 2.18 10.21 3.42
N ARG A 333 1.47 9.52 2.51
CA ARG A 333 1.58 9.75 1.07
C ARG A 333 1.18 11.17 0.66
N ILE A 334 0.25 11.81 1.37
CA ILE A 334 -0.20 13.18 1.07
C ILE A 334 0.61 14.21 1.87
N VAL A 335 0.77 13.98 3.18
CA VAL A 335 1.41 14.92 4.12
C VAL A 335 2.94 14.93 3.97
N LYS A 336 3.54 13.82 3.52
CA LYS A 336 5.00 13.61 3.37
C LYS A 336 5.82 13.82 4.66
N LYS A 337 5.18 13.77 5.83
CA LYS A 337 5.80 13.84 7.16
C LYS A 337 5.24 12.74 8.04
N ARG A 338 6.04 12.15 8.94
CA ARG A 338 5.53 11.11 9.86
C ARG A 338 4.78 11.76 11.02
N ALA A 339 3.80 11.05 11.58
CA ALA A 339 3.07 11.53 12.76
C ALA A 339 4.00 11.84 13.94
N ARG A 340 5.03 11.00 14.14
CA ARG A 340 6.12 11.25 15.11
C ARG A 340 6.76 12.62 14.93
N ASP A 341 7.16 12.95 13.70
CA ASP A 341 7.92 14.18 13.42
C ASP A 341 7.06 15.42 13.73
N LEU A 342 5.75 15.34 13.45
CA LEU A 342 4.79 16.41 13.79
C LEU A 342 4.59 16.54 15.30
N ILE A 343 4.47 15.41 16.01
CA ILE A 343 4.34 15.41 17.48
C ILE A 343 5.59 15.99 18.14
N ASP A 344 6.78 15.57 17.69
CA ASP A 344 8.04 16.06 18.26
C ASP A 344 8.20 17.56 18.04
N LYS A 345 7.80 18.07 16.87
CA LYS A 345 7.75 19.51 16.56
C LYS A 345 6.78 20.27 17.48
N ILE A 346 5.58 19.73 17.73
CA ILE A 346 4.60 20.33 18.64
C ILE A 346 5.12 20.35 20.08
N LYS A 347 5.72 19.25 20.55
CA LYS A 347 6.33 19.16 21.88
C LYS A 347 7.48 20.16 22.05
N GLN A 348 8.30 20.34 21.02
CA GLN A 348 9.39 21.34 21.03
C GLN A 348 8.86 22.78 21.12
N ALA A 349 7.67 23.05 20.59
CA ALA A 349 7.00 24.34 20.71
C ALA A 349 6.33 24.56 22.09
N GLY A 350 6.29 23.54 22.96
CA GLY A 350 5.61 23.59 24.25
C GLY A 350 4.09 23.39 24.17
N ASP A 351 3.59 23.00 23.00
CA ASP A 351 2.18 22.83 22.72
C ASP A 351 1.68 21.41 23.04
N ASN A 352 0.36 21.25 23.21
CA ASN A 352 -0.24 19.95 23.45
C ASN A 352 -0.18 19.08 22.16
N PRO A 353 0.42 17.86 22.19
CA PRO A 353 0.51 16.96 21.04
C PRO A 353 -0.83 16.58 20.39
N ARG A 354 -1.93 16.68 21.15
CA ARG A 354 -3.28 16.44 20.64
C ARG A 354 -3.81 17.59 19.77
N LEU A 355 -3.18 18.76 19.83
CA LEU A 355 -3.50 19.87 18.93
C LEU A 355 -3.23 19.46 17.49
N TYR A 356 -4.12 19.91 16.61
CA TYR A 356 -4.08 19.56 15.21
C TYR A 356 -2.93 20.30 14.50
N PRO A 357 -1.93 19.60 13.94
CA PRO A 357 -0.82 20.25 13.26
C PRO A 357 -1.29 21.01 12.01
N TYR A 358 -0.85 22.26 11.83
CA TYR A 358 -1.12 23.04 10.62
C TYR A 358 -0.63 22.33 9.34
N ASP A 359 0.41 21.50 9.46
CA ASP A 359 0.94 20.66 8.38
C ASP A 359 -0.13 19.77 7.72
N LEU A 360 -1.19 19.40 8.44
CA LEU A 360 -2.27 18.56 7.91
C LEU A 360 -3.34 19.35 7.13
N LYS A 361 -3.30 20.69 7.17
CA LYS A 361 -4.18 21.55 6.36
C LYS A 361 -3.98 21.31 4.85
N CYS A 362 -2.85 20.73 4.45
CA CYS A 362 -2.60 20.31 3.07
C CYS A 362 -3.60 19.27 2.54
N LEU A 363 -4.42 18.65 3.40
CA LEU A 363 -5.48 17.71 3.00
C LEU A 363 -6.73 18.43 2.48
N GLU A 364 -6.97 19.67 2.90
CA GLU A 364 -8.16 20.43 2.54
C GLU A 364 -8.17 20.79 1.04
N HIS A 365 -9.37 20.95 0.49
CA HIS A 365 -9.68 21.30 -0.90
C HIS A 365 -9.18 20.31 -1.96
N LYS A 366 -8.87 19.07 -1.57
CA LYS A 366 -8.53 17.99 -2.50
C LYS A 366 -9.77 17.21 -2.88
N LYS A 367 -10.12 17.24 -4.17
CA LYS A 367 -11.10 16.35 -4.79
C LYS A 367 -10.45 14.99 -5.07
N MET A 368 -11.07 13.92 -4.58
CA MET A 368 -10.50 12.58 -4.62
C MET A 368 -11.62 11.55 -4.69
N ALA A 369 -11.30 10.34 -5.13
CA ALA A 369 -12.16 9.18 -4.92
C ALA A 369 -11.61 8.34 -3.76
N PHE A 370 -12.50 7.91 -2.87
CA PHE A 370 -12.20 7.17 -1.65
C PHE A 370 -12.84 5.79 -1.70
N LYS A 371 -12.03 4.75 -1.48
CA LYS A 371 -12.49 3.39 -1.23
C LYS A 371 -12.68 3.22 0.27
N ILE A 372 -13.92 2.96 0.67
CA ILE A 372 -14.31 2.85 2.08
C ILE A 372 -14.77 1.44 2.43
N ASP A 373 -14.62 1.09 3.70
CA ASP A 373 -15.12 -0.15 4.28
C ASP A 373 -16.27 0.15 5.24
N VAL A 374 -17.45 -0.42 4.96
CA VAL A 374 -18.64 -0.40 5.82
C VAL A 374 -18.73 -1.77 6.48
N ASN A 375 -18.52 -1.83 7.79
CA ASN A 375 -18.54 -3.10 8.54
C ASN A 375 -19.86 -3.29 9.32
N SER A 376 -20.03 -4.46 9.94
CA SER A 376 -21.22 -4.81 10.72
C SER A 376 -21.49 -3.86 11.90
N PHE A 377 -20.44 -3.27 12.47
CA PHE A 377 -20.58 -2.27 13.53
C PHE A 377 -21.18 -0.97 12.98
N ASN A 378 -20.79 -0.54 11.77
CA ASN A 378 -21.37 0.63 11.12
C ASN A 378 -22.87 0.48 10.91
N VAL A 379 -23.29 -0.68 10.39
CA VAL A 379 -24.71 -0.97 10.12
C VAL A 379 -25.51 -1.12 11.41
N SER A 380 -25.04 -1.95 12.35
CA SER A 380 -25.78 -2.26 13.59
C SER A 380 -25.95 -1.05 14.52
N ASN A 381 -25.02 -0.08 14.48
CA ASN A 381 -25.03 1.07 15.38
C ASN A 381 -25.35 2.40 14.66
N ASN A 382 -25.70 2.35 13.37
CA ASN A 382 -25.88 3.53 12.53
C ASN A 382 -24.69 4.52 12.63
N TYR A 383 -23.47 3.96 12.63
CA TYR A 383 -22.25 4.73 12.85
C TYR A 383 -21.65 5.19 11.53
N ASN A 384 -21.84 6.46 11.20
CA ASN A 384 -21.51 7.08 9.90
C ASN A 384 -20.04 7.53 9.75
N ARG A 385 -19.11 6.79 10.35
CA ARG A 385 -17.66 7.00 10.17
C ARG A 385 -17.02 5.75 9.58
N PHE A 386 -16.31 5.94 8.48
CA PHE A 386 -15.76 4.85 7.69
C PHE A 386 -14.24 4.93 7.59
N GLY A 387 -13.58 3.77 7.56
CA GLY A 387 -12.15 3.68 7.32
C GLY A 387 -11.84 3.77 5.83
N ILE A 388 -10.80 4.52 5.47
CA ILE A 388 -10.31 4.58 4.08
C ILE A 388 -9.38 3.38 3.86
N LEU A 389 -9.69 2.55 2.86
CA LEU A 389 -8.85 1.44 2.41
C LEU A 389 -7.87 1.87 1.30
N GLY A 390 -8.23 2.91 0.56
CA GLY A 390 -7.45 3.50 -0.52
C GLY A 390 -8.10 4.76 -1.05
N TYR A 391 -7.34 5.55 -1.80
CA TYR A 391 -7.83 6.73 -2.51
C TYR A 391 -7.14 6.87 -3.86
N THR A 392 -7.75 7.61 -4.77
CA THR A 392 -7.12 8.08 -6.01
C THR A 392 -7.37 9.58 -6.20
N VAL A 393 -6.41 10.24 -6.85
CA VAL A 393 -6.45 11.65 -7.28
C VAL A 393 -6.46 11.79 -8.79
N ASP A 394 -6.54 10.68 -9.53
CA ASP A 394 -6.55 10.67 -10.98
C ASP A 394 -7.86 11.28 -11.50
N SER A 395 -7.75 12.42 -12.19
CA SER A 395 -8.89 13.12 -12.77
C SER A 395 -9.69 12.24 -13.73
N ASN A 396 -9.06 11.36 -14.50
CA ASN A 396 -9.78 10.50 -15.44
C ASN A 396 -10.66 9.48 -14.71
N VAL A 397 -10.18 8.95 -13.59
CA VAL A 397 -10.95 8.01 -12.74
C VAL A 397 -12.09 8.73 -12.06
N ILE A 398 -11.82 9.93 -11.50
CA ILE A 398 -12.82 10.77 -10.86
C ILE A 398 -13.94 11.12 -11.86
N ASP A 399 -13.60 11.61 -13.05
CA ASP A 399 -14.57 11.98 -14.08
C ASP A 399 -15.41 10.78 -14.54
N ALA A 400 -14.80 9.59 -14.66
CA ALA A 400 -15.51 8.38 -15.01
C ALA A 400 -16.47 7.90 -13.90
N LEU A 401 -16.09 8.03 -12.64
CA LEU A 401 -16.96 7.73 -11.49
C LEU A 401 -18.12 8.70 -11.39
N GLU A 402 -17.89 9.99 -11.61
CA GLU A 402 -18.95 11.01 -11.61
C GLU A 402 -19.94 10.80 -12.76
N LYS A 403 -19.47 10.38 -13.94
CA LYS A 403 -20.36 9.96 -15.03
C LYS A 403 -21.23 8.76 -14.63
N LYS A 404 -20.71 7.78 -13.89
CA LYS A 404 -21.51 6.64 -13.40
C LYS A 404 -22.61 7.10 -12.45
N LEU A 405 -22.28 8.00 -11.51
CA LEU A 405 -23.26 8.59 -10.58
C LEU A 405 -24.36 9.37 -11.34
N ALA A 406 -23.99 10.10 -12.41
CA ALA A 406 -24.96 10.84 -13.22
C ALA A 406 -25.90 9.94 -14.06
N VAL A 407 -25.42 8.77 -14.52
CA VAL A 407 -26.25 7.79 -15.26
C VAL A 407 -27.25 7.11 -14.32
N GLU A 408 -26.82 6.75 -13.10
CA GLU A 408 -27.69 6.14 -12.08
C GLU A 408 -28.75 7.12 -11.55
N ALA A 409 -28.46 8.43 -11.57
CA ALA A 409 -29.40 9.50 -11.20
C ALA A 409 -30.44 9.86 -12.29
N GLY A 410 -30.37 9.27 -13.49
CA GLY A 410 -31.44 9.36 -14.50
C GLY A 410 -31.59 10.73 -15.18
N SER A 411 -30.51 11.30 -15.74
CA SER A 411 -30.63 12.46 -16.65
C SER A 411 -30.87 12.01 -18.11
N PRO A 412 -31.85 12.58 -18.84
CA PRO A 412 -32.15 12.17 -20.21
C PRO A 412 -31.08 12.65 -21.18
N ALA A 413 -30.53 11.71 -21.95
CA ALA A 413 -29.72 11.98 -23.12
C ALA A 413 -30.55 12.70 -24.18
N ASN A 414 -30.09 13.86 -24.66
CA ASN A 414 -30.48 14.33 -25.99
C ASN A 414 -29.53 13.69 -27.01
N ALA A 415 -30.15 12.87 -27.86
CA ALA A 415 -29.64 12.38 -29.13
C ALA A 415 -29.33 13.55 -30.07
N ASP A 416 -28.26 13.49 -30.86
CA ASP A 416 -28.32 12.88 -32.20
C ASP A 416 -26.91 12.80 -32.82
N ASP A 417 -26.66 11.69 -33.51
CA ASP A 417 -26.26 11.63 -34.92
C ASP A 417 -25.34 10.43 -35.22
N THR A 418 -25.91 9.51 -36.00
CA THR A 418 -25.15 8.54 -36.80
C THR A 418 -25.22 9.00 -38.26
N GLU A 419 -24.03 9.21 -38.83
CA GLU A 419 -23.60 9.20 -40.24
C GLU A 419 -24.60 9.42 -41.40
N ILE A 420 -24.21 10.27 -42.36
CA ILE A 420 -23.96 9.88 -43.77
C ILE A 420 -23.11 10.97 -44.47
N ALA A 421 -22.14 10.50 -45.25
CA ALA A 421 -21.28 11.28 -46.13
C ALA A 421 -22.03 11.90 -47.32
N SER A 422 -21.70 13.14 -47.69
CA SER A 422 -21.52 13.56 -49.09
C SER A 422 -20.83 14.92 -49.20
N HIS A 423 -19.91 14.99 -50.17
CA HIS A 423 -19.24 16.18 -50.68
C HIS A 423 -20.22 17.12 -51.39
N GLU A 424 -20.10 18.44 -51.18
CA GLU A 424 -19.74 19.47 -52.19
C GLU A 424 -20.17 20.89 -51.76
N VAL A 425 -19.18 21.78 -51.81
CA VAL A 425 -19.15 23.21 -52.19
C VAL A 425 -20.49 23.96 -52.33
N SER A 426 -20.67 25.09 -51.62
CA SER A 426 -20.86 26.45 -52.19
C SER A 426 -21.39 27.48 -51.16
N GLN A 427 -20.58 28.52 -50.95
CA GLN A 427 -20.89 29.97 -50.86
C GLN A 427 -22.20 30.53 -50.24
N GLU A 428 -21.93 31.46 -49.31
CA GLU A 428 -22.44 32.84 -49.24
C GLU A 428 -23.85 33.21 -48.72
N THR A 429 -23.80 33.81 -47.52
CA THR A 429 -24.26 35.18 -47.18
C THR A 429 -25.67 35.45 -46.65
N LYS A 430 -25.66 36.42 -45.72
CA LYS A 430 -26.66 37.42 -45.29
C LYS A 430 -27.47 37.09 -44.03
N SER A 431 -27.13 37.76 -42.93
CA SER A 431 -27.70 39.05 -42.39
C SER A 431 -29.02 38.78 -41.66
N LEU A 432 -29.28 39.19 -40.41
CA LEU A 432 -29.35 40.53 -39.81
C LEU A 432 -29.55 40.30 -38.28
N LYS A 433 -28.93 41.10 -37.39
CA LYS A 433 -29.53 42.15 -36.53
C LYS A 433 -30.81 41.73 -35.79
N ASP A 434 -31.12 42.16 -34.58
CA ASP A 434 -30.58 43.03 -33.54
C ASP A 434 -31.57 42.81 -32.37
N ALA A 435 -31.14 42.88 -31.11
CA ALA A 435 -31.91 43.53 -30.05
C ALA A 435 -31.10 43.49 -28.75
N ILE A 436 -30.46 44.63 -28.47
CA ILE A 436 -29.97 45.02 -27.16
C ILE A 436 -31.15 45.59 -26.36
N SER A 437 -31.29 45.21 -25.09
CA SER A 437 -31.63 46.09 -23.95
C SER A 437 -32.09 45.24 -22.75
N GLN A 438 -31.86 45.59 -21.48
CA GLN A 438 -30.95 46.46 -20.77
C GLN A 438 -31.26 46.17 -19.28
N THR A 439 -30.22 46.14 -18.45
CA THR A 439 -30.13 46.60 -17.04
C THR A 439 -31.23 46.31 -16.01
N GLY A 440 -30.81 45.90 -14.80
CA GLY A 440 -31.63 46.10 -13.60
C GLY A 440 -31.16 45.36 -12.34
N ASP A 441 -30.12 45.88 -11.71
CA ASP A 441 -29.64 45.81 -10.32
C ASP A 441 -30.33 44.92 -9.24
N ASN A 442 -29.45 44.28 -8.46
CA ASN A 442 -29.41 44.10 -6.99
C ASN A 442 -30.71 43.88 -6.20
N LEU A 443 -30.73 42.85 -5.33
CA LEU A 443 -30.82 42.99 -3.86
C LEU A 443 -30.94 41.62 -3.16
N THR A 444 -30.12 41.43 -2.13
CA THR A 444 -30.30 40.45 -1.04
C THR A 444 -31.54 40.79 -0.21
N PRO A 445 -32.21 39.79 0.39
CA PRO A 445 -32.75 39.99 1.73
C PRO A 445 -32.35 38.89 2.72
N THR A 446 -32.00 39.38 3.90
CA THR A 446 -31.68 38.71 5.16
C THR A 446 -32.92 38.49 6.06
N LEU A 447 -32.86 37.40 6.86
CA LEU A 447 -33.45 37.18 8.22
C LEU A 447 -34.98 36.87 8.34
N PRO A 448 -35.50 36.43 9.52
CA PRO A 448 -35.10 35.32 10.43
C PRO A 448 -36.30 34.53 11.07
N ASP A 449 -35.97 33.57 11.95
CA ASP A 449 -36.68 33.14 13.19
C ASP A 449 -37.80 32.05 13.23
N LYS A 450 -37.44 30.95 13.93
CA LYS A 450 -38.03 30.43 15.21
C LYS A 450 -39.25 29.48 15.23
N PHE A 451 -39.28 28.71 16.34
CA PHE A 451 -40.27 27.77 16.94
C PHE A 451 -39.93 26.27 16.77
N GLU A 452 -39.34 25.58 17.76
CA GLU A 452 -39.83 25.05 19.05
C GLU A 452 -40.81 23.85 18.99
N ALA A 453 -40.30 22.72 19.52
CA ALA A 453 -40.91 21.67 20.37
C ALA A 453 -42.18 20.90 19.94
N THR A 454 -42.08 19.56 19.91
CA THR A 454 -42.76 18.63 20.84
C THR A 454 -42.42 17.14 20.58
N SER A 455 -42.08 16.40 21.64
CA SER A 455 -41.92 14.92 21.75
C SER A 455 -43.31 14.22 21.84
N PRO A 456 -43.54 12.89 22.14
CA PRO A 456 -42.62 11.86 22.68
C PRO A 456 -42.85 10.32 22.40
N PHE A 457 -41.86 9.52 22.85
CA PHE A 457 -41.83 8.18 23.47
C PHE A 457 -42.53 6.92 22.87
N LYS A 458 -41.76 5.80 22.79
CA LYS A 458 -42.01 4.56 23.58
C LYS A 458 -40.86 3.53 23.50
N TYR A 459 -40.33 3.18 24.67
CA TYR A 459 -39.54 1.96 24.93
C TYR A 459 -40.48 0.74 25.02
N ASN A 460 -40.04 -0.43 24.54
CA ASN A 460 -40.50 -1.74 25.01
C ASN A 460 -39.47 -2.83 24.70
N SER A 461 -39.07 -3.55 25.74
CA SER A 461 -38.53 -4.92 25.76
C SER A 461 -39.24 -5.65 26.93
N PRO A 462 -39.16 -6.98 27.16
CA PRO A 462 -38.45 -8.05 26.43
C PRO A 462 -39.28 -9.36 26.27
N THR A 463 -38.76 -10.40 25.58
CA THR A 463 -39.01 -11.81 25.96
C THR A 463 -37.95 -12.79 25.40
N THR A 464 -37.64 -13.80 26.21
CA THR A 464 -36.58 -14.81 26.10
C THR A 464 -37.06 -16.15 25.50
N VAL A 465 -36.29 -16.83 24.62
CA VAL A 465 -36.27 -18.30 24.45
C VAL A 465 -34.85 -18.80 24.07
N LYS A 466 -34.46 -19.98 24.58
CA LYS A 466 -33.13 -20.61 24.61
C LYS A 466 -32.73 -21.44 23.37
N LYS A 467 -31.44 -21.31 22.98
CA LYS A 467 -30.38 -22.28 22.56
C LYS A 467 -30.65 -23.43 21.57
N ARG A 468 -29.79 -23.52 20.52
CA ARG A 468 -28.89 -24.67 20.19
C ARG A 468 -27.59 -24.18 19.48
N ASN A 469 -26.46 -24.83 19.79
CA ASN A 469 -25.08 -24.61 19.28
C ASN A 469 -24.92 -25.13 17.82
N VAL A 470 -23.98 -24.73 16.96
CA VAL A 470 -22.49 -24.80 16.90
C VAL A 470 -22.10 -24.03 15.60
N GLY A 471 -20.96 -23.36 15.35
CA GLY A 471 -19.69 -23.10 16.04
C GLY A 471 -18.83 -22.12 15.22
N ASP A 472 -17.77 -21.62 15.86
CA ASP A 472 -16.55 -20.95 15.37
C ASP A 472 -16.63 -19.83 14.31
N THR A 473 -16.44 -18.56 14.72
CA THR A 473 -15.30 -17.71 14.29
C THR A 473 -15.28 -16.32 14.94
N ILE A 474 -14.12 -16.00 15.56
CA ILE A 474 -13.43 -14.70 15.72
C ILE A 474 -14.10 -13.62 16.62
N ASP A 475 -13.49 -13.44 17.79
CA ASP A 475 -13.73 -12.40 18.79
C ASP A 475 -13.46 -10.97 18.26
N VAL A 476 -14.42 -10.07 18.50
CA VAL A 476 -14.31 -8.63 18.34
C VAL A 476 -14.77 -7.97 19.64
N ASP A 477 -13.83 -7.59 20.50
CA ASP A 477 -14.03 -6.67 21.64
C ASP A 477 -12.92 -5.59 21.54
N ASP A 478 -13.10 -4.30 21.81
CA ASP A 478 -14.17 -3.57 22.49
C ASP A 478 -14.04 -2.06 22.14
N TYR A 479 -15.16 -1.32 22.13
CA TYR A 479 -15.25 0.14 21.96
C TYR A 479 -15.49 0.85 23.31
N ASP A 480 -15.04 2.11 23.37
CA ASP A 480 -14.85 2.93 24.56
C ASP A 480 -16.06 3.08 25.52
N ASN A 481 -15.80 2.89 26.81
CA ASN A 481 -16.60 3.38 27.92
C ASN A 481 -16.21 4.85 28.21
N VAL A 482 -17.11 5.81 27.95
CA VAL A 482 -16.96 7.19 28.41
C VAL A 482 -17.85 7.39 29.65
N ASN A 483 -17.23 7.39 30.84
CA ASN A 483 -17.88 7.82 32.06
C ASN A 483 -17.82 9.36 32.17
N SER A 484 -18.99 9.99 32.11
CA SER A 484 -19.21 11.39 32.48
C SER A 484 -19.10 11.54 34.01
N SER A 485 -18.23 12.43 34.47
CA SER A 485 -18.11 12.83 35.88
C SER A 485 -19.03 14.01 36.18
N THR A 486 -20.01 13.79 37.05
CA THR A 486 -20.63 14.84 37.86
C THR A 486 -20.81 14.35 39.30
N LYS A 487 -20.15 15.06 40.24
CA LYS A 487 -20.14 14.86 41.70
C LYS A 487 -21.54 14.99 42.34
N VAL A 488 -21.80 14.29 43.47
CA VAL A 488 -22.20 14.81 44.82
C VAL A 488 -22.04 13.67 45.87
N PRO A 489 -21.56 13.92 47.13
CA PRO A 489 -21.22 12.87 48.09
C PRO A 489 -22.40 12.40 48.97
N ARG A 490 -22.33 11.17 49.50
CA ARG A 490 -23.14 10.72 50.65
C ARG A 490 -22.32 9.90 51.65
N LEU A 491 -22.30 10.38 52.90
CA LEU A 491 -21.94 9.64 54.11
C LEU A 491 -22.90 8.46 54.34
N ASN A 492 -22.39 7.31 54.78
CA ASN A 492 -22.67 6.78 56.13
C ASN A 492 -21.96 5.44 56.44
N SER A 493 -21.23 5.48 57.56
CA SER A 493 -21.04 4.53 58.67
C SER A 493 -21.39 3.02 58.56
N LYS A 494 -20.40 2.20 58.95
CA LYS A 494 -20.41 1.12 59.99
C LYS A 494 -19.06 0.37 59.88
N VAL A 495 -18.10 0.50 60.80
CA VAL A 495 -17.94 -0.06 62.16
C VAL A 495 -17.79 -1.58 62.19
N ASP A 496 -16.81 -2.01 62.99
CA ASP A 496 -16.29 -3.35 63.35
C ASP A 496 -15.14 -3.84 62.46
N GLY A 497 -13.89 -3.99 62.90
CA GLY A 497 -13.35 -4.15 64.25
C GLY A 497 -12.73 -5.54 64.37
N ASN A 498 -11.41 -5.68 64.17
CA ASN A 498 -10.58 -6.43 65.12
C ASN A 498 -9.08 -6.26 64.88
N THR A 499 -8.40 -6.15 66.01
CA THR A 499 -6.99 -5.93 66.26
C THR A 499 -6.09 -7.14 65.94
N GLY A 500 -4.85 -6.87 65.53
CA GLY A 500 -3.75 -7.83 65.54
C GLY A 500 -2.40 -7.11 65.53
N LEU A 501 -1.72 -7.13 66.67
CA LEU A 501 -0.50 -6.39 67.01
C LEU A 501 0.78 -6.89 66.31
N LEU A 502 1.60 -5.90 65.93
CA LEU A 502 3.07 -5.79 65.90
C LEU A 502 3.95 -7.00 66.27
N ILE A 503 4.91 -7.32 65.38
CA ILE A 503 6.31 -7.66 65.75
C ILE A 503 7.26 -7.06 64.69
N PRO A 504 8.23 -6.20 65.04
CA PRO A 504 9.27 -5.73 64.13
C PRO A 504 10.47 -6.69 64.15
N LYS A 505 11.14 -6.89 63.00
CA LYS A 505 12.50 -7.44 62.98
C LYS A 505 13.43 -6.57 62.16
N LEU A 506 14.59 -6.35 62.78
CA LEU A 506 15.68 -5.46 62.43
C LEU A 506 16.37 -5.80 61.11
N GLU A 507 16.98 -4.75 60.57
CA GLU A 507 17.98 -4.69 59.52
C GLU A 507 19.07 -5.78 59.61
N LYS A 508 19.40 -6.35 58.44
CA LYS A 508 20.76 -6.29 57.88
C LYS A 508 20.73 -6.51 56.37
#